data_AF-A0A3P3VX21-F1
#
_entry.id   AF-A0A3P3VX21-F1
#
_cell.length_a   1.000
_cell.length_b   1.000
_cell.length_c   1.000
_cell.angle_alpha   90.00
_cell.angle_beta   90.00
_cell.angle_gamma   90.00
#
_symmetry.space_group_name_H-M   'P 1'
#
loop_
_entity.id
_entity.type
_entity.pdbx_description
1 polymer ?
#
loop_
_entity_poly.entity_id
_entity_poly.type
_entity_poly.pdbx_seq_one_letter_code
_entity_poly.pdbx_strand_id
1 'polypeptide(L)'
;MKLKNILRKASFLFIFSLFFSQNSFAQCFQIESILVDACDGTNNTEGRNEMVRFKVGPAAINTSPMIVNWPSNSWGGLRQDAGTAAKVATINANILAAGGCGQVLEPVGGVLPANATVILVTSYNYDINSNPFGAITDTIYLLFQNADTGNGGHFGNYGNSGNNSRTLSISFGSCNDTVTYNRSLLTDQNGQNVAA
;
A
#
# COMPACT_ATOMS: atom_id res chain seq x y z
N MET A 1 5.27 11.85 -86.08
CA MET A 1 4.38 12.18 -84.95
C MET A 1 3.42 11.02 -84.70
N LYS A 2 3.64 10.24 -83.64
CA LYS A 2 2.62 9.65 -82.72
C LYS A 2 3.32 8.78 -81.68
N LEU A 3 3.15 9.17 -80.43
CA LEU A 3 3.74 8.65 -79.19
C LEU A 3 3.14 7.29 -78.84
N LYS A 4 3.95 6.30 -78.42
CA LYS A 4 3.47 5.07 -77.74
C LYS A 4 3.74 5.18 -76.25
N ASN A 5 2.67 5.18 -75.46
CA ASN A 5 2.65 5.28 -74.02
C ASN A 5 3.29 4.05 -73.35
N ILE A 6 4.27 4.27 -72.48
CA ILE A 6 4.84 3.26 -71.58
C ILE A 6 4.09 3.37 -70.24
N LEU A 7 3.27 2.36 -69.94
CA LEU A 7 2.53 2.22 -68.70
C LEU A 7 3.52 1.83 -67.57
N ARG A 8 3.86 2.77 -66.69
CA ARG A 8 4.60 2.46 -65.44
C ARG A 8 3.62 1.91 -64.41
N LYS A 9 3.74 0.61 -64.08
CA LYS A 9 3.05 -0.01 -62.94
C LYS A 9 3.65 0.53 -61.63
N ALA A 10 3.00 1.52 -61.02
CA ALA A 10 3.30 1.90 -59.65
C ALA A 10 2.54 0.95 -58.71
N SER A 11 3.25 -0.03 -58.13
CA SER A 11 2.72 -0.88 -57.08
C SER A 11 2.76 -0.08 -55.77
N PHE A 12 1.63 0.48 -55.35
CA PHE A 12 1.48 1.14 -54.05
C PHE A 12 1.34 0.05 -52.98
N LEU A 13 2.41 -0.21 -52.22
CA LEU A 13 2.38 -1.09 -51.06
C LEU A 13 1.74 -0.32 -49.89
N PHE A 14 0.45 -0.54 -49.62
CA PHE A 14 -0.23 0.01 -48.45
C PHE A 14 0.15 -0.83 -47.23
N ILE A 15 1.12 -0.36 -46.42
CA ILE A 15 1.46 -0.98 -45.13
C ILE A 15 0.37 -0.54 -44.14
N PHE A 16 -0.60 -1.41 -43.89
CA PHE A 16 -1.60 -1.24 -42.85
C PHE A 16 -0.96 -1.54 -41.49
N SER A 17 -0.38 -0.51 -40.85
CA SER A 17 0.09 -0.61 -39.46
C SER A 17 -1.12 -0.78 -38.54
N LEU A 18 -1.39 -2.02 -38.14
CA LEU A 18 -2.27 -2.32 -37.01
C LEU A 18 -1.62 -1.77 -35.75
N PHE A 19 -2.03 -0.58 -35.31
CA PHE A 19 -1.80 -0.12 -33.96
C PHE A 19 -2.65 -1.00 -33.02
N PHE A 20 -2.08 -2.11 -32.57
CA PHE A 20 -2.63 -2.81 -31.41
C PHE A 20 -2.43 -1.91 -30.19
N SER A 21 -3.47 -1.18 -29.82
CA SER A 21 -3.56 -0.57 -28.49
C SER A 21 -3.64 -1.72 -27.48
N GLN A 22 -2.49 -2.15 -26.97
CA GLN A 22 -2.48 -3.00 -25.79
C GLN A 22 -2.99 -2.15 -24.63
N ASN A 23 -4.23 -2.38 -24.21
CA ASN A 23 -4.69 -1.97 -22.89
C ASN A 23 -3.91 -2.82 -21.86
N SER A 24 -2.66 -2.46 -21.61
CA SER A 24 -2.00 -2.88 -20.38
C SER A 24 -2.82 -2.25 -19.27
N PHE A 25 -3.54 -3.07 -18.49
CA PHE A 25 -4.06 -2.61 -17.22
C PHE A 25 -2.84 -2.27 -16.38
N ALA A 26 -2.46 -0.99 -16.35
CA ALA A 26 -1.48 -0.53 -15.40
C ALA A 26 -2.00 -0.92 -14.01
N GLN A 27 -1.18 -1.65 -13.25
CA GLN A 27 -1.55 -2.06 -11.90
C GLN A 27 -1.93 -0.81 -11.11
N CYS A 28 -3.15 -0.80 -10.56
CA CYS A 28 -3.73 0.41 -9.98
C CYS A 28 -3.10 0.72 -8.62
N PHE A 29 -2.79 -0.30 -7.82
CA PHE A 29 -1.81 -0.24 -6.73
C PHE A 29 -1.25 -1.65 -6.50
N GLN A 30 -0.15 -1.73 -5.77
CA GLN A 30 0.47 -3.00 -5.37
C GLN A 30 0.77 -2.99 -3.88
N ILE A 31 0.31 -4.01 -3.15
CA ILE A 31 0.75 -4.28 -1.78
C ILE A 31 2.20 -4.74 -1.84
N GLU A 32 3.08 -4.04 -1.14
CA GLU A 32 4.52 -4.31 -1.16
C GLU A 32 4.97 -5.08 0.07
N SER A 33 4.38 -4.79 1.23
CA SER A 33 4.77 -5.42 2.49
C SER A 33 3.68 -5.29 3.55
N ILE A 34 3.70 -6.23 4.49
CA ILE A 34 2.87 -6.21 5.70
C ILE A 34 3.80 -6.25 6.91
N LEU A 35 3.55 -5.39 7.90
CA LEU A 35 4.13 -5.47 9.24
C LEU A 35 3.12 -6.17 10.16
N VAL A 36 3.41 -7.43 10.49
CA VAL A 36 2.52 -8.35 11.21
C VAL A 36 2.81 -8.49 12.70
N ASP A 37 4.04 -8.16 13.12
CA ASP A 37 4.52 -8.23 14.50
C ASP A 37 5.21 -6.89 14.77
N ALA A 38 4.39 -5.90 15.11
CA ALA A 38 4.86 -4.54 15.27
C ALA A 38 5.44 -4.39 16.68
N CYS A 39 6.72 -4.06 16.79
CA CYS A 39 7.33 -3.77 18.08
C CYS A 39 6.45 -2.79 18.86
N ASP A 40 6.07 -3.15 20.07
CA ASP A 40 5.39 -2.26 20.98
C ASP A 40 6.19 -2.13 22.28
N GLY A 41 6.00 -1.02 22.99
CA GLY A 41 6.58 -0.86 24.31
C GLY A 41 5.91 -1.80 25.33
N THR A 42 6.01 -1.47 26.62
CA THR A 42 5.55 -2.31 27.74
C THR A 42 4.03 -2.50 27.90
N ASN A 43 3.21 -2.26 26.86
CA ASN A 43 1.75 -2.12 27.01
C ASN A 43 0.88 -3.02 26.11
N ASN A 44 1.43 -3.98 25.36
CA ASN A 44 0.67 -4.94 24.55
C ASN A 44 -0.36 -4.24 23.61
N THR A 45 0.11 -3.20 22.93
CA THR A 45 -0.60 -2.40 21.94
C THR A 45 -0.20 -2.75 20.49
N GLU A 46 0.51 -3.85 20.29
CA GLU A 46 0.98 -4.37 19.00
C GLU A 46 -0.07 -4.25 17.89
N GLY A 47 -1.31 -4.67 18.16
CA GLY A 47 -2.42 -4.65 17.20
C GLY A 47 -2.82 -3.25 16.69
N ARG A 48 -2.32 -2.17 17.31
CA ARG A 48 -2.49 -0.77 16.84
C ARG A 48 -1.44 -0.35 15.84
N ASN A 49 -0.31 -1.05 15.83
CA ASN A 49 0.92 -0.66 15.18
C ASN A 49 1.23 -1.48 13.92
N GLU A 50 0.45 -2.54 13.67
CA GLU A 50 0.49 -3.28 12.42
C GLU A 50 0.25 -2.36 11.21
N MET A 51 0.90 -2.69 10.10
CA MET A 51 0.89 -1.84 8.90
C MET A 51 0.79 -2.63 7.63
N VAL A 52 0.28 -1.97 6.60
CA VAL A 52 0.42 -2.40 5.21
C VAL A 52 1.06 -1.27 4.44
N ARG A 53 2.12 -1.57 3.68
CA ARG A 53 2.67 -0.65 2.69
C ARG A 53 2.21 -1.06 1.31
N PHE A 54 1.75 -0.09 0.53
CA PHE A 54 1.42 -0.28 -0.88
C PHE A 54 1.82 0.92 -1.72
N LYS A 55 1.99 0.68 -3.02
CA LYS A 55 2.35 1.68 -4.02
C LYS A 55 1.19 1.93 -4.94
N VAL A 56 0.73 3.18 -5.05
CA VAL A 56 -0.26 3.56 -6.07
C VAL A 56 0.39 3.49 -7.45
N GLY A 57 -0.34 3.01 -8.44
CA GLY A 57 0.07 2.97 -9.83
C GLY A 57 0.06 4.36 -10.49
N PRO A 58 0.10 4.41 -11.84
CA PRO A 58 0.23 5.69 -12.56
C PRO A 58 -1.02 6.57 -12.55
N ALA A 59 -2.15 6.09 -12.00
CA ALA A 59 -3.38 6.85 -11.86
C ALA A 59 -3.70 7.08 -10.38
N ALA A 60 -4.16 8.29 -10.04
CA ALA A 60 -4.60 8.61 -8.69
C ALA A 60 -5.82 7.77 -8.27
N ILE A 61 -5.92 7.44 -6.99
CA ILE A 61 -6.98 6.59 -6.43
C ILE A 61 -7.77 7.38 -5.40
N ASN A 62 -9.10 7.28 -5.46
CA ASN A 62 -9.99 7.81 -4.43
C ASN A 62 -10.11 6.78 -3.28
N THR A 63 -10.02 7.22 -2.03
CA THR A 63 -10.10 6.37 -0.84
C THR A 63 -11.53 6.14 -0.34
N SER A 64 -12.52 6.86 -0.87
CA SER A 64 -13.94 6.69 -0.51
C SER A 64 -14.47 5.26 -0.73
N PRO A 65 -14.17 4.54 -1.84
CA PRO A 65 -14.58 3.15 -2.01
C PRO A 65 -13.65 2.15 -1.31
N MET A 66 -12.70 2.60 -0.47
CA MET A 66 -11.72 1.73 0.15
C MET A 66 -12.38 0.73 1.10
N ILE A 67 -12.14 -0.55 0.85
CA ILE A 67 -12.54 -1.66 1.70
C ILE A 67 -11.30 -2.53 1.93
N VAL A 68 -11.07 -2.94 3.17
CA VAL A 68 -9.99 -3.86 3.52
C VAL A 68 -10.58 -5.12 4.12
N ASN A 69 -10.23 -6.27 3.57
CA ASN A 69 -10.50 -7.55 4.21
C ASN A 69 -9.23 -7.98 4.92
N TRP A 70 -9.20 -7.74 6.22
CA TRP A 70 -8.13 -8.17 7.10
C TRP A 70 -8.20 -9.68 7.36
N PRO A 71 -7.07 -10.35 7.65
CA PRO A 71 -7.08 -11.74 8.08
C PRO A 71 -7.88 -11.98 9.38
N SER A 72 -7.90 -10.97 10.26
CA SER A 72 -8.64 -10.93 11.51
C SER A 72 -9.27 -9.54 11.69
N ASN A 73 -10.38 -9.46 12.45
CA ASN A 73 -11.15 -8.24 12.73
C ASN A 73 -11.80 -7.60 11.48
N SER A 74 -12.74 -6.69 11.71
CA SER A 74 -13.51 -6.02 10.65
C SER A 74 -12.91 -4.68 10.25
N TRP A 75 -13.09 -4.29 8.98
CA TRP A 75 -12.75 -2.95 8.50
C TRP A 75 -13.60 -1.87 9.16
N GLY A 76 -12.95 -0.90 9.80
CA GLY A 76 -13.61 0.21 10.47
C GLY A 76 -13.87 1.44 9.59
N GLY A 77 -13.38 1.43 8.35
CA GLY A 77 -13.26 2.64 7.53
C GLY A 77 -11.99 3.43 7.84
N LEU A 78 -11.79 4.54 7.13
CA LEU A 78 -10.69 5.47 7.40
C LEU A 78 -11.09 6.51 8.44
N ARG A 79 -10.13 6.91 9.27
CA ARG A 79 -10.23 8.07 10.15
C ARG A 79 -9.22 9.13 9.72
N GLN A 80 -9.70 10.35 9.53
CA GLN A 80 -8.89 11.52 9.24
C GLN A 80 -9.52 12.70 9.98
N ASP A 81 -8.90 13.11 11.09
CA ASP A 81 -9.40 14.16 11.98
C ASP A 81 -8.27 14.95 12.63
N ALA A 82 -8.59 15.84 13.58
CA ALA A 82 -7.58 16.64 14.28
C ALA A 82 -6.57 15.78 15.07
N GLY A 83 -6.95 14.59 15.52
CA GLY A 83 -6.09 13.67 16.25
C GLY A 83 -5.07 12.98 15.34
N THR A 84 -5.51 12.49 14.18
CA THR A 84 -4.59 11.91 13.19
C THR A 84 -3.66 12.97 12.59
N ALA A 85 -4.18 14.18 12.34
CA ALA A 85 -3.38 15.31 11.88
C ALA A 85 -2.28 15.70 12.88
N ALA A 86 -2.58 15.66 14.19
CA ALA A 86 -1.58 15.91 15.23
C ALA A 86 -0.48 14.84 15.24
N LYS A 87 -0.81 13.56 15.02
CA LYS A 87 0.19 12.49 14.89
C LYS A 87 1.10 12.72 13.69
N VAL A 88 0.53 13.08 12.54
CA VAL A 88 1.28 13.39 11.32
C VAL A 88 2.20 14.59 11.52
N ALA A 89 1.74 15.64 12.21
CA ALA A 89 2.58 16.78 12.56
C ALA A 89 3.78 16.36 13.44
N THR A 90 3.56 15.52 14.45
CA THR A 90 4.65 15.00 15.29
C THR A 90 5.62 14.13 14.50
N ILE A 91 5.13 13.26 13.61
CA ILE A 91 5.97 12.45 12.72
C ILE A 91 6.86 13.35 11.85
N ASN A 92 6.30 14.39 11.23
CA ASN A 92 7.07 15.33 10.40
C ASN A 92 8.11 16.12 11.21
N ALA A 93 7.79 16.51 12.45
CA ALA A 93 8.75 17.13 13.34
C ALA A 93 9.93 16.19 13.67
N ASN A 94 9.64 14.90 13.90
CA ASN A 94 10.66 13.88 14.15
C ASN A 94 11.53 13.62 12.92
N ILE A 95 10.95 13.55 11.72
CA ILE A 95 11.69 13.41 10.46
C ILE A 95 12.67 14.58 10.29
N LEU A 96 12.22 15.81 10.52
CA LEU A 96 13.07 17.00 10.45
C LEU A 96 14.18 16.96 11.50
N ALA A 97 13.86 16.59 12.74
CA ALA A 97 14.83 16.46 13.82
C ALA A 97 15.90 15.38 13.54
N ALA A 98 15.52 14.31 12.83
CA ALA A 98 16.45 13.28 12.35
C ALA A 98 17.32 13.73 11.17
N GLY A 99 17.09 14.94 10.62
CA GLY A 99 17.81 15.48 9.45
C GLY A 99 17.21 15.09 8.11
N GLY A 100 15.98 14.55 8.09
CA GLY A 100 15.23 14.27 6.86
C GLY A 100 14.62 15.52 6.22
N CYS A 101 14.26 15.40 4.95
CA CYS A 101 13.54 16.44 4.19
C CYS A 101 12.25 15.93 3.53
N GLY A 102 11.93 14.65 3.73
CA GLY A 102 10.67 14.05 3.31
C GLY A 102 9.50 14.47 4.19
N GLN A 103 8.31 13.98 3.83
CA GLN A 103 7.07 14.33 4.52
C GLN A 103 6.14 13.13 4.63
N VAL A 104 5.41 13.05 5.74
CA VAL A 104 4.24 12.20 5.91
C VAL A 104 3.00 13.06 5.76
N LEU A 105 2.05 12.63 4.95
CA LEU A 105 0.81 13.35 4.67
C LEU A 105 -0.40 12.44 4.80
N GLU A 106 -1.53 12.98 5.25
CA GLU A 106 -2.82 12.34 5.01
C GLU A 106 -3.37 12.79 3.64
N PRO A 107 -4.18 11.95 2.95
CA PRO A 107 -4.71 12.31 1.63
C PRO A 107 -5.61 13.54 1.70
N VAL A 108 -5.38 14.53 0.84
CA VAL A 108 -6.27 15.69 0.72
C VAL A 108 -7.48 15.32 -0.13
N GLY A 109 -8.69 15.59 0.37
CA GLY A 109 -9.93 15.27 -0.33
C GLY A 109 -10.16 13.78 -0.57
N GLY A 110 -9.50 12.90 0.19
CA GLY A 110 -9.60 11.45 0.02
C GLY A 110 -8.96 10.95 -1.28
N VAL A 111 -7.95 11.63 -1.82
CA VAL A 111 -7.26 11.21 -3.04
C VAL A 111 -5.80 10.88 -2.76
N LEU A 112 -5.40 9.66 -3.10
CA LEU A 112 -4.01 9.22 -3.15
C LEU A 112 -3.45 9.53 -4.55
N PRO A 113 -2.36 10.31 -4.67
CA PRO A 113 -1.78 10.62 -5.97
C PRO A 113 -1.22 9.39 -6.71
N ALA A 114 -1.09 9.53 -8.03
CA ALA A 114 -0.35 8.57 -8.84
C ALA A 114 1.07 8.38 -8.30
N ASN A 115 1.55 7.13 -8.31
CA ASN A 115 2.88 6.74 -7.83
C ASN A 115 3.14 7.04 -6.34
N ALA A 116 2.11 7.33 -5.54
CA ALA A 116 2.26 7.56 -4.11
C ALA A 116 2.68 6.29 -3.35
N THR A 117 3.66 6.41 -2.47
CA THR A 117 3.93 5.40 -1.44
C THR A 117 2.96 5.61 -0.29
N VAL A 118 2.26 4.56 0.13
CA VAL A 118 1.20 4.64 1.13
C VAL A 118 1.42 3.62 2.23
N ILE A 119 1.22 4.04 3.47
CA ILE A 119 1.16 3.18 4.65
C ILE A 119 -0.25 3.26 5.20
N LEU A 120 -0.90 2.12 5.37
CA LEU A 120 -2.14 1.98 6.14
C LEU A 120 -1.79 1.38 7.50
N VAL A 121 -2.03 2.14 8.57
CA VAL A 121 -1.94 1.64 9.95
C VAL A 121 -3.29 1.10 10.40
N THR A 122 -3.26 0.03 11.17
CA THR A 122 -4.47 -0.68 11.61
C THR A 122 -5.30 0.07 12.66
N SER A 123 -4.79 1.15 13.24
CA SER A 123 -5.52 1.94 14.23
C SER A 123 -5.18 3.43 14.19
N TYR A 124 -6.17 4.27 14.46
CA TYR A 124 -5.97 5.69 14.74
C TYR A 124 -5.24 5.93 16.08
N ASN A 125 -5.12 4.92 16.94
CA ASN A 125 -4.32 4.94 18.17
C ASN A 125 -2.85 4.53 17.96
N TYR A 126 -2.37 4.49 16.70
CA TYR A 126 -0.99 4.22 16.31
C TYR A 126 0.07 4.89 17.20
N ASP A 127 1.04 4.12 17.68
CA ASP A 127 2.15 4.60 18.52
C ASP A 127 3.35 5.01 17.66
N ILE A 128 3.57 6.33 17.61
CA ILE A 128 4.67 6.97 16.87
C ILE A 128 6.05 6.71 17.49
N ASN A 129 6.12 6.38 18.78
CA ASN A 129 7.39 6.19 19.48
C ASN A 129 7.93 4.78 19.24
N SER A 130 7.04 3.79 19.22
CA SER A 130 7.39 2.40 18.88
C SER A 130 7.68 2.22 17.39
N ASN A 131 7.20 3.13 16.54
CA ASN A 131 7.36 3.07 15.09
C ASN A 131 7.88 4.41 14.54
N PRO A 132 9.13 4.78 14.88
CA PRO A 132 9.69 6.07 14.51
C PRO A 132 10.01 6.13 13.02
N PHE A 133 9.69 7.25 12.39
CA PHE A 133 10.18 7.58 11.06
C PHE A 133 11.59 8.18 11.17
N GLY A 134 12.54 7.65 10.39
CA GLY A 134 13.90 8.17 10.33
C GLY A 134 14.03 9.41 9.44
N ALA A 135 15.26 9.72 9.04
CA ALA A 135 15.60 10.81 8.11
C ALA A 135 15.18 10.49 6.65
N ILE A 136 13.88 10.32 6.41
CA ILE A 136 13.36 10.03 5.08
C ILE A 136 13.45 11.26 4.16
N THR A 137 13.54 11.03 2.87
CA THR A 137 13.59 12.08 1.82
C THR A 137 12.34 12.11 0.95
N ASP A 138 11.54 11.04 0.97
CA ASP A 138 10.36 10.89 0.14
C ASP A 138 9.08 11.35 0.84
N THR A 139 8.03 11.53 0.06
CA THR A 139 6.67 11.71 0.58
C THR A 139 5.99 10.36 0.77
N ILE A 140 5.45 10.13 1.98
CA ILE A 140 4.66 8.94 2.32
C ILE A 140 3.25 9.39 2.70
N TYR A 141 2.24 8.75 2.12
CA TYR A 141 0.85 8.96 2.53
C TYR A 141 0.52 8.00 3.67
N LEU A 142 -0.01 8.51 4.77
CA LEU A 142 -0.41 7.72 5.93
C LEU A 142 -1.93 7.69 6.03
N LEU A 143 -2.48 6.49 6.11
CA LEU A 143 -3.90 6.22 6.31
C LEU A 143 -4.09 5.59 7.68
N PHE A 144 -5.05 6.09 8.46
CA PHE A 144 -5.42 5.50 9.73
C PHE A 144 -6.74 4.77 9.60
N GLN A 145 -6.78 3.48 9.95
CA GLN A 145 -8.05 2.79 10.12
C GLN A 145 -8.78 3.33 11.36
N ASN A 146 -10.09 3.51 11.24
CA ASN A 146 -10.98 3.78 12.35
C ASN A 146 -11.26 2.51 13.19
N ALA A 147 -10.23 2.01 13.87
CA ALA A 147 -10.35 0.90 14.81
C ALA A 147 -9.60 1.23 16.11
N ASP A 148 -10.21 0.88 17.24
CA ASP A 148 -9.54 0.87 18.55
C ASP A 148 -9.12 -0.56 18.88
N THR A 149 -8.15 -1.08 18.15
CA THR A 149 -7.59 -2.40 18.44
C THR A 149 -6.75 -2.32 19.71
N GLY A 150 -6.98 -3.25 20.65
CA GLY A 150 -6.07 -3.51 21.76
C GLY A 150 -5.03 -4.56 21.33
N ASN A 151 -4.91 -5.62 22.13
CA ASN A 151 -3.95 -6.72 21.90
C ASN A 151 -4.33 -7.65 20.74
N GLY A 152 -5.59 -7.60 20.27
CA GLY A 152 -6.06 -8.40 19.14
C GLY A 152 -5.79 -7.70 17.81
N GLY A 153 -4.64 -7.98 17.19
CA GLY A 153 -4.25 -7.46 15.87
C GLY A 153 -5.08 -8.00 14.71
N HIS A 154 -4.93 -7.36 13.56
CA HIS A 154 -5.52 -7.75 12.27
C HIS A 154 -4.71 -8.86 11.59
N PHE A 155 -3.42 -8.94 11.90
CA PHE A 155 -2.53 -9.97 11.45
C PHE A 155 -2.30 -10.99 12.58
N GLY A 156 -1.87 -12.19 12.18
CA GLY A 156 -1.34 -13.16 13.13
C GLY A 156 0.18 -13.24 13.01
N ASN A 157 0.87 -13.16 14.15
CA ASN A 157 2.32 -13.30 14.28
C ASN A 157 2.76 -14.73 13.97
N TYR A 158 4.04 -15.05 14.19
CA TYR A 158 4.55 -16.42 14.06
C TYR A 158 3.62 -17.47 14.69
N GLY A 159 3.47 -18.60 14.01
CA GLY A 159 2.70 -19.74 14.49
C GLY A 159 2.86 -20.94 13.57
N ASN A 160 3.00 -22.13 14.16
CA ASN A 160 3.22 -23.39 13.45
C ASN A 160 2.05 -24.38 13.56
N SER A 161 0.94 -23.97 14.18
CA SER A 161 -0.26 -24.79 14.38
C SER A 161 -1.52 -24.09 13.90
N GLY A 162 -2.50 -24.88 13.44
CA GLY A 162 -3.74 -24.37 12.87
C GLY A 162 -3.57 -23.83 11.44
N ASN A 163 -4.41 -22.87 11.05
CA ASN A 163 -4.28 -22.21 9.75
C ASN A 163 -3.13 -21.19 9.78
N ASN A 164 -2.06 -21.52 9.07
CA ASN A 164 -0.88 -20.66 8.97
C ASN A 164 -0.97 -19.65 7.82
N SER A 165 -1.89 -19.82 6.87
CA SER A 165 -2.10 -18.85 5.78
C SER A 165 -3.01 -17.71 6.22
N ARG A 166 -2.54 -16.48 6.02
CA ARG A 166 -3.27 -15.25 6.33
C ARG A 166 -3.34 -14.38 5.09
N THR A 167 -4.55 -14.03 4.69
CA THR A 167 -4.82 -13.31 3.45
C THR A 167 -5.33 -11.90 3.75
N LEU A 168 -4.68 -10.91 3.18
CA LEU A 168 -5.10 -9.52 3.16
C LEU A 168 -5.63 -9.19 1.77
N SER A 169 -6.76 -8.51 1.68
CA SER A 169 -7.24 -7.91 0.44
C SER A 169 -7.56 -6.44 0.66
N ILE A 170 -7.12 -5.57 -0.25
CA ILE A 170 -7.49 -4.16 -0.30
C ILE A 170 -8.23 -3.92 -1.62
N SER A 171 -9.34 -3.20 -1.57
CA SER A 171 -10.10 -2.79 -2.75
C SER A 171 -10.43 -1.30 -2.69
N PHE A 172 -10.28 -0.62 -3.83
CA PHE A 172 -10.79 0.72 -4.11
C PHE A 172 -11.88 0.65 -5.19
N GLY A 173 -12.78 -0.33 -5.09
CA GLY A 173 -13.82 -0.62 -6.09
C GLY A 173 -13.34 -1.61 -7.15
N SER A 174 -13.19 -1.16 -8.40
CA SER A 174 -12.69 -2.00 -9.51
C SER A 174 -11.20 -2.32 -9.40
N CYS A 175 -10.50 -1.66 -8.48
CA CYS A 175 -9.07 -1.77 -8.27
C CYS A 175 -8.80 -2.54 -6.97
N ASN A 176 -8.22 -3.74 -7.06
CA ASN A 176 -8.00 -4.61 -5.90
C ASN A 176 -6.63 -5.27 -5.97
N ASP A 177 -6.07 -5.57 -4.80
CA ASP A 177 -4.89 -6.41 -4.65
C ASP A 177 -5.05 -7.31 -3.42
N THR A 178 -4.52 -8.52 -3.52
CA THR A 178 -4.66 -9.55 -2.49
C THR A 178 -3.33 -10.27 -2.31
N VAL A 179 -2.84 -10.31 -1.08
CA VAL A 179 -1.61 -11.00 -0.72
C VAL A 179 -1.88 -11.99 0.40
N THR A 180 -1.11 -13.08 0.42
CA THR A 180 -1.17 -14.08 1.48
C THR A 180 0.23 -14.30 2.01
N TYR A 181 0.37 -14.29 3.33
CA TYR A 181 1.60 -14.71 4.00
C TYR A 181 1.36 -15.98 4.82
N ASN A 182 2.44 -16.74 5.03
CA ASN A 182 2.43 -17.92 5.87
C ASN A 182 3.13 -17.60 7.20
N ARG A 183 2.38 -17.72 8.30
CA ARG A 183 2.83 -17.46 9.67
C ARG A 183 3.99 -18.34 10.11
N SER A 184 4.12 -19.54 9.54
CA SER A 184 5.22 -20.46 9.88
C SER A 184 6.56 -20.04 9.27
N LEU A 185 6.57 -19.02 8.40
CA LEU A 185 7.78 -18.46 7.78
C LEU A 185 8.19 -17.12 8.39
N LEU A 186 7.50 -16.70 9.45
CA LEU A 186 7.86 -15.52 10.23
C LEU A 186 8.89 -15.91 11.28
N THR A 187 9.73 -14.95 11.67
CA THR A 187 10.62 -15.12 12.81
C THR A 187 9.82 -15.05 14.11
N ASP A 188 10.15 -15.92 15.06
CA ASP A 188 9.63 -15.81 16.42
C ASP A 188 10.32 -14.68 17.22
N GLN A 189 9.89 -14.48 18.46
CA GLN A 189 10.48 -13.51 19.41
C GLN A 189 11.98 -13.73 19.70
N ASN A 190 12.55 -14.89 19.34
CA ASN A 190 13.96 -15.22 19.50
C ASN A 190 14.76 -15.04 18.17
N GLY A 191 14.12 -14.49 17.14
CA GLY A 191 14.70 -14.31 15.81
C GLY A 191 14.87 -15.61 15.04
N GLN A 192 14.23 -16.70 15.45
CA GLN A 192 14.34 -17.99 14.79
C GLN A 192 13.26 -18.16 13.72
N ASN A 193 13.66 -18.57 12.52
CA ASN A 193 12.76 -19.05 11.49
C ASN A 193 12.54 -20.55 11.72
N VAL A 194 11.63 -20.90 12.63
CA VAL A 194 11.31 -22.32 12.87
C VAL A 194 10.28 -22.76 11.83
N ALA A 195 10.76 -23.02 10.61
CA ALA A 195 10.00 -23.80 9.65
C ALA A 195 9.69 -25.17 10.30
N ALA A 196 8.41 -25.56 10.29
CA ALA A 196 7.98 -26.87 10.76
C ALA A 196 8.53 -27.99 9.87
#